data_AF-A0A8T5U703-F1
#
_entry.id   AF-A0A8T5U703-F1
#
_cell.length_a   1.000
_cell.length_b   1.000
_cell.length_c   1.000
_cell.angle_alpha   90.00
_cell.angle_beta   90.00
_cell.angle_gamma   90.00
#
_symmetry.space_group_name_H-M   'P 1'
#
loop_
_entity.id
_entity.type
_entity.pdbx_description
1 polymer ?
#
loop_
_entity_poly.entity_id
_entity_poly.type
_entity_poly.pdbx_seq_one_letter_code
_entity_poly.pdbx_strand_id
1 'polypeptide(L)'
;MRLLPLKMNYLPTTLIFIGYSILTLIYIIKNKTEKIENHLFVNEMLIAFLFLLAGILFPFMIQYHSPYLPLESLNFLWFLTSLIFLIEISVWIATLLYNTIVSKKNPEIMAERDYNNYCVEVTERWIDDFKSEFGRKFLHLFTTFVILFFWSFGTILENLGILSQFNLDNYSFSHWLIITIGFGFVIMFQVADLARLNKFYMLPNWAKRWLLSMRPEELNTFLASTPLVLSLIPFIFAPFPI
;
A
#
# COMPACT_ATOMS: atom_id res chain seq x y z
N MET A 1 19.27 -27.32 -18.28
CA MET A 1 18.71 -26.27 -17.41
C MET A 1 19.82 -25.30 -17.05
N ARG A 2 20.06 -24.28 -17.90
CA ARG A 2 21.04 -23.23 -17.60
C ARG A 2 20.35 -22.25 -16.64
N LEU A 3 20.78 -22.25 -15.38
CA LEU A 3 20.49 -21.17 -14.44
C LEU A 3 21.21 -19.92 -14.94
N LEU A 4 20.57 -19.18 -15.86
CA LEU A 4 20.91 -17.77 -16.06
C LEU A 4 20.84 -17.11 -14.68
N PRO A 5 21.80 -16.24 -14.30
CA PRO A 5 21.73 -15.56 -13.02
C PRO A 5 20.43 -14.76 -13.01
N LEU A 6 19.48 -15.17 -12.16
CA LEU A 6 18.29 -14.39 -11.87
C LEU A 6 18.79 -13.04 -11.36
N LYS A 7 18.69 -12.00 -12.18
CA LYS A 7 18.82 -10.63 -11.69
C LYS A 7 17.70 -10.47 -10.67
N MET A 8 18.05 -10.33 -9.39
CA MET A 8 17.08 -10.26 -8.28
C MET A 8 16.41 -8.88 -8.25
N ASN A 9 15.82 -8.45 -9.37
CA ASN A 9 15.20 -7.14 -9.54
C ASN A 9 13.94 -6.95 -8.68
N TYR A 10 13.38 -8.05 -8.16
CA TYR A 10 12.26 -8.05 -7.21
C TYR A 10 12.70 -7.79 -5.75
N LEU A 11 14.01 -7.84 -5.48
CA LEU A 11 14.55 -7.77 -4.12
C LEU A 11 14.21 -6.45 -3.42
N PRO A 12 14.32 -5.26 -4.05
CA PRO A 12 13.94 -4.01 -3.40
C PRO A 12 12.48 -4.03 -2.91
N THR A 13 11.53 -4.42 -3.76
CA THR A 13 10.12 -4.58 -3.36
C THR A 13 9.96 -5.55 -2.20
N THR A 14 10.58 -6.73 -2.28
CA THR A 14 10.53 -7.74 -1.20
C THR A 14 11.03 -7.17 0.13
N LEU A 15 12.17 -6.49 0.12
CA LEU A 15 12.77 -5.88 1.29
C LEU A 15 11.92 -4.74 1.86
N ILE A 16 11.24 -3.96 1.02
CA ILE A 16 10.30 -2.92 1.45
C ILE A 16 9.17 -3.54 2.29
N PHE A 17 8.51 -4.58 1.77
CA PHE A 17 7.40 -5.24 2.48
C PHE A 17 7.85 -5.93 3.77
N ILE A 18 9.01 -6.60 3.75
CA ILE A 18 9.63 -7.17 4.95
C ILE A 18 9.96 -6.05 5.97
N GLY A 19 10.49 -4.92 5.49
CA GLY A 19 10.77 -3.75 6.31
C GLY A 19 9.50 -3.23 7.01
N TYR A 20 8.38 -3.11 6.28
CA TYR A 20 7.10 -2.73 6.88
C TYR A 20 6.59 -3.75 7.90
N SER A 21 6.74 -5.05 7.64
CA SER A 21 6.43 -6.09 8.63
C SER A 21 7.21 -5.85 9.93
N ILE A 22 8.52 -5.63 9.83
CA ILE A 22 9.38 -5.38 10.99
C ILE A 22 8.99 -4.10 11.72
N LEU A 23 8.81 -2.98 11.01
CA LEU A 23 8.42 -1.70 11.61
C LEU A 23 7.06 -1.79 12.32
N THR A 24 6.11 -2.52 11.74
CA THR A 24 4.78 -2.76 12.33
C THR A 24 4.91 -3.60 13.60
N LEU A 25 5.69 -4.69 13.59
CA LEU A 25 5.97 -5.49 14.78
C LEU A 25 6.62 -4.67 15.91
N ILE A 26 7.61 -3.84 15.57
CA ILE A 26 8.26 -2.95 16.55
C ILE A 26 7.23 -2.02 17.19
N TYR A 27 6.36 -1.42 16.38
CA TYR A 27 5.29 -0.55 16.89
C TYR A 27 4.31 -1.31 17.81
N ILE A 28 3.86 -2.50 17.41
CA ILE A 28 2.93 -3.33 18.20
C ILE A 28 3.55 -3.72 19.54
N ILE A 29 4.79 -4.21 19.53
CA ILE A 29 5.50 -4.64 20.74
C ILE A 29 5.71 -3.46 21.69
N LYS A 30 6.08 -2.29 21.15
CA LYS A 30 6.27 -1.07 21.95
C LYS A 30 4.99 -0.64 22.67
N ASN A 31 3.82 -0.82 22.06
CA ASN A 31 2.52 -0.41 22.61
C ASN A 31 1.69 -1.60 23.12
N LYS A 32 2.33 -2.74 23.42
CA LYS A 32 1.66 -4.03 23.68
C LYS A 32 0.54 -3.93 24.73
N THR A 33 0.78 -3.26 25.85
CA THR A 33 -0.20 -3.18 26.96
C THR A 33 -1.50 -2.53 26.49
N GLU A 34 -1.41 -1.35 25.89
CA GLU A 34 -2.56 -0.62 25.33
C GLU A 34 -3.28 -1.43 24.24
N LYS A 35 -2.52 -2.11 23.37
CA LYS A 35 -3.10 -2.93 22.29
C LYS A 35 -3.82 -4.18 22.81
N ILE A 36 -3.38 -4.75 23.93
CA ILE A 36 -4.08 -5.89 24.56
C ILE A 36 -5.37 -5.42 25.22
N GLU A 37 -5.31 -4.31 25.97
CA GLU A 37 -6.48 -3.72 26.63
C GLU A 37 -7.58 -3.34 25.64
N ASN A 38 -7.20 -2.82 24.48
CA ASN A 38 -8.14 -2.43 23.42
C ASN A 38 -8.48 -3.56 22.43
N HIS A 39 -8.06 -4.81 22.69
CA HIS A 39 -8.29 -5.97 21.81
C HIS A 39 -7.76 -5.82 20.36
N LEU A 40 -6.74 -4.98 20.16
CA LEU A 40 -6.13 -4.69 18.85
C LEU A 40 -4.90 -5.55 18.55
N PHE A 41 -4.25 -6.12 19.58
CA PHE A 41 -2.95 -6.77 19.46
C PHE A 41 -2.91 -7.86 18.38
N VAL A 42 -3.89 -8.77 18.36
CA VAL A 42 -3.93 -9.88 17.39
C VAL A 42 -4.16 -9.34 15.97
N ASN A 43 -5.06 -8.38 15.80
CA ASN A 43 -5.35 -7.80 14.49
C ASN A 43 -4.12 -7.11 13.90
N GLU A 44 -3.39 -6.33 14.71
CA GLU A 44 -2.17 -5.68 14.22
C GLU A 44 -1.03 -6.68 13.96
N MET A 45 -0.92 -7.76 14.74
CA MET A 45 0.01 -8.86 14.44
C MET A 45 -0.28 -9.52 13.10
N LEU A 46 -1.56 -9.68 12.75
CA LEU A 46 -1.97 -10.18 11.43
C LEU A 46 -1.55 -9.22 10.31
N ILE A 47 -1.65 -7.91 10.51
CA ILE A 47 -1.17 -6.91 9.53
C ILE A 47 0.32 -7.12 9.25
N ALA A 48 1.14 -7.24 10.30
CA ALA A 48 2.56 -7.48 10.13
C ALA A 48 2.85 -8.79 9.38
N PHE A 49 2.13 -9.87 9.74
CA PHE A 49 2.25 -11.15 9.04
C PHE A 49 1.87 -11.05 7.56
N LEU A 50 0.82 -10.30 7.23
CA LEU A 50 0.40 -10.08 5.84
C LEU A 50 1.44 -9.30 5.04
N PHE A 51 2.12 -8.32 5.63
CA PHE A 51 3.28 -7.65 5.00
C PHE A 51 4.43 -8.61 4.72
N LEU A 52 4.74 -9.50 5.67
CA LEU A 52 5.78 -10.50 5.48
C LEU A 52 5.41 -11.45 4.32
N LEU A 53 4.15 -11.90 4.29
CA LEU A 53 3.64 -12.75 3.23
C LEU A 53 3.70 -12.05 1.87
N ALA A 54 3.32 -10.76 1.80
CA ALA A 54 3.42 -9.95 0.59
C ALA A 54 4.85 -9.93 0.03
N GLY A 55 5.83 -9.68 0.89
CA GLY A 55 7.24 -9.65 0.51
C GLY A 55 7.72 -11.00 -0.02
N ILE A 56 7.42 -12.09 0.68
CA ILE A 56 7.83 -13.45 0.28
C ILE A 56 7.17 -13.88 -1.03
N LEU A 57 5.88 -13.56 -1.21
CA LEU A 57 5.11 -14.02 -2.36
C LEU A 57 5.29 -13.15 -3.61
N PHE A 58 5.71 -11.89 -3.47
CA PHE A 58 5.88 -10.95 -4.59
C PHE A 58 6.60 -11.52 -5.83
N PRO A 59 7.77 -12.18 -5.74
CA PRO A 59 8.44 -12.73 -6.93
C PRO A 59 7.59 -13.77 -7.67
N PHE A 60 6.67 -14.45 -6.99
CA PHE A 60 5.86 -15.50 -7.59
C PHE A 60 4.55 -14.98 -8.19
N MET A 61 4.08 -13.79 -7.81
CA MET A 61 2.74 -13.31 -8.19
C MET A 61 2.56 -13.16 -9.70
N ILE A 62 3.54 -12.56 -10.40
CA ILE A 62 3.50 -12.39 -11.86
C ILE A 62 3.77 -13.73 -12.56
N GLN A 63 4.74 -14.49 -12.05
CA GLN A 63 5.18 -15.74 -12.68
C GLN A 63 4.08 -16.81 -12.65
N TYR A 64 3.24 -16.83 -11.60
CA TYR A 64 2.16 -17.80 -11.48
C TYR A 64 1.09 -17.62 -12.55
N HIS A 65 0.72 -16.37 -12.85
CA HIS A 65 -0.29 -16.02 -13.85
C HIS A 65 0.24 -16.00 -15.28
N SER A 66 1.54 -15.74 -15.43
CA SER A 66 2.20 -15.67 -16.74
C SER A 66 3.41 -16.60 -16.78
N PRO A 67 3.22 -17.94 -16.72
CA PRO A 67 4.32 -18.90 -16.57
C PRO A 67 5.24 -18.97 -17.79
N TYR A 68 4.74 -18.56 -18.96
CA TYR A 68 5.48 -18.54 -20.24
C TYR A 68 6.14 -17.20 -20.53
N LEU A 69 6.03 -16.21 -19.64
CA LEU A 69 6.61 -14.90 -19.85
C LEU A 69 8.16 -15.01 -19.92
N PRO A 70 8.81 -14.42 -20.94
CA PRO A 70 10.26 -14.44 -21.02
C PRO A 70 10.90 -13.84 -19.76
N LEU A 71 12.00 -14.44 -19.29
CA LEU A 71 12.70 -14.00 -18.09
C LEU A 71 13.14 -12.54 -18.17
N GLU A 72 13.46 -12.04 -19.36
CA GLU A 72 13.82 -10.64 -19.58
C GLU A 72 12.65 -9.68 -19.30
N SER A 73 11.46 -10.00 -19.80
CA SER A 73 10.23 -9.25 -19.55
C SER A 73 9.86 -9.29 -18.07
N LEU A 74 9.94 -10.47 -17.43
CA LEU A 74 9.69 -10.61 -16.00
C LEU A 74 10.67 -9.76 -15.15
N ASN A 75 11.96 -9.80 -15.49
CA ASN A 75 12.98 -8.98 -14.83
C ASN A 75 12.75 -7.47 -15.05
N PHE A 76 12.26 -7.08 -16.22
CA PHE A 76 11.89 -5.70 -16.53
C PHE A 76 10.69 -5.24 -15.68
N LEU A 77 9.64 -6.05 -15.57
CA LEU A 77 8.47 -5.76 -14.74
C LEU A 77 8.86 -5.62 -13.26
N TRP A 78 9.67 -6.55 -12.73
CA TRP A 78 10.16 -6.46 -11.35
C TRP A 78 11.04 -5.22 -11.13
N PHE A 79 11.92 -4.90 -12.09
CA PHE A 79 12.74 -3.69 -12.01
C PHE A 79 11.88 -2.44 -11.97
N LEU A 80 10.87 -2.35 -12.84
CA LEU A 80 9.98 -1.20 -12.92
C LEU A 80 9.16 -1.04 -11.63
N THR A 81 8.60 -2.12 -11.08
CA THR A 81 7.91 -2.10 -9.78
C THR A 81 8.85 -1.64 -8.66
N SER A 82 10.05 -2.21 -8.58
CA SER A 82 11.06 -1.80 -7.59
C SER A 82 11.42 -0.32 -7.72
N LEU A 83 11.62 0.17 -8.95
CA LEU A 83 11.93 1.58 -9.22
C LEU A 83 10.78 2.50 -8.76
N ILE A 84 9.54 2.16 -9.09
CA ILE A 84 8.35 2.93 -8.69
C ILE A 84 8.28 3.03 -7.15
N PHE A 85 8.42 1.91 -6.44
CA PHE A 85 8.33 1.92 -4.97
C PHE A 85 9.51 2.61 -4.30
N LEU A 86 10.72 2.51 -4.86
CA LEU A 86 11.87 3.27 -4.36
C LEU A 86 11.66 4.77 -4.52
N ILE A 87 11.10 5.21 -5.66
CA ILE A 87 10.74 6.62 -5.86
C ILE A 87 9.66 7.03 -4.85
N GLU A 88 8.59 6.25 -4.71
CA GLU A 88 7.50 6.53 -3.78
C GLU A 88 8.00 6.67 -2.34
N ILE A 89 8.79 5.71 -1.86
CA ILE A 89 9.37 5.75 -0.51
C ILE A 89 10.30 6.94 -0.35
N SER A 90 11.10 7.28 -1.37
CA SER A 90 11.99 8.44 -1.32
C SER A 90 11.20 9.74 -1.18
N VAL A 91 10.10 9.89 -1.93
CA VAL A 91 9.18 11.04 -1.81
C VAL A 91 8.56 11.12 -0.43
N TRP A 92 8.11 9.99 0.13
CA TRP A 92 7.59 9.93 1.48
C TRP A 92 8.63 10.32 2.53
N ILE A 93 9.83 9.73 2.47
CA ILE A 93 10.93 10.05 3.40
C ILE A 93 11.25 11.54 3.34
N ALA A 94 11.45 12.09 2.15
CA ALA A 94 11.73 13.52 1.97
C ALA A 94 10.62 14.39 2.58
N THR A 95 9.35 14.05 2.34
CA THR A 95 8.20 14.80 2.84
C THR A 95 8.08 14.72 4.36
N LEU A 96 8.25 13.54 4.96
CA LEU A 96 8.19 13.34 6.40
C LEU A 96 9.36 14.05 7.11
N LEU A 97 10.57 13.98 6.55
CA LEU A 97 11.74 14.68 7.09
C LEU A 97 11.57 16.19 7.01
N TYR A 98 11.12 16.71 5.87
CA TYR A 98 10.82 18.14 5.72
C TYR A 98 9.82 18.62 6.77
N ASN A 99 8.69 17.92 6.92
CA ASN A 99 7.68 18.27 7.93
C ASN A 99 8.18 18.14 9.36
N THR A 100 9.05 17.17 9.64
CA THR A 100 9.70 17.03 10.95
C THR A 100 10.56 18.25 11.26
N ILE A 101 11.38 18.68 10.31
CA ILE A 101 12.29 19.82 10.48
C ILE A 101 11.47 21.11 10.69
N VAL A 102 10.45 21.34 9.86
CA VAL A 102 9.60 22.54 9.96
C VAL A 102 8.84 22.57 11.29
N SER A 103 8.20 21.47 11.68
CA SER A 103 7.42 21.42 12.92
C SER A 103 8.30 21.59 14.17
N LYS A 104 9.49 20.96 14.19
CA LYS A 104 10.40 21.11 15.34
C LYS A 104 11.00 22.52 15.46
N LYS A 105 11.11 23.26 14.36
CA LYS A 105 11.64 24.63 14.36
C LYS A 105 10.58 25.68 14.72
N ASN A 106 9.30 25.38 14.52
CA ASN A 106 8.21 26.31 14.78
C ASN A 106 7.16 25.70 15.73
N PRO A 107 7.14 26.10 17.02
CA PRO A 107 6.18 25.60 18.01
C PRO A 107 4.72 25.81 17.62
N GLU A 108 4.38 26.88 16.90
CA GLU A 108 3.01 27.15 16.46
C GLU A 108 2.53 26.10 15.45
N ILE A 109 3.38 25.77 14.47
CA ILE A 109 3.10 24.71 13.49
C ILE A 109 3.00 23.36 14.19
N MET A 110 3.82 23.11 15.20
CA MET A 110 3.75 21.87 15.97
C MET A 110 2.43 21.75 16.74
N ALA A 111 1.94 22.83 17.34
CA ALA A 111 0.66 22.87 18.05
C ALA A 111 -0.54 22.76 17.11
N GLU A 112 -0.49 23.38 15.93
CA GLU A 112 -1.53 23.23 14.89
C GLU A 112 -1.65 21.75 14.45
N ARG A 113 -0.52 21.03 14.44
CA ARG A 113 -0.43 19.63 14.04
C ARG A 113 -0.59 18.66 15.21
N ASP A 114 -1.29 19.06 16.26
CA ASP A 114 -1.60 18.20 17.40
C ASP A 114 -2.54 17.05 17.00
N TYR A 115 -2.30 15.87 17.58
CA TYR A 115 -3.09 14.68 17.27
C TYR A 115 -4.49 14.73 17.89
N ASN A 116 -4.66 15.31 19.07
CA ASN A 116 -5.96 15.36 19.74
C ASN A 116 -6.93 16.25 18.96
N ASN A 117 -6.46 17.39 18.47
CA ASN A 117 -7.26 18.27 17.60
C ASN A 117 -7.76 17.52 16.37
N TYR A 118 -6.90 16.66 15.79
CA TYR A 118 -7.26 15.85 14.64
C TYR A 118 -8.26 14.73 14.99
N CYS A 119 -8.13 14.09 16.16
CA CYS A 119 -9.13 13.12 16.63
C CYS A 119 -10.51 13.74 16.82
N VAL A 120 -10.57 14.98 17.33
CA VAL A 120 -11.81 15.75 17.43
C VAL A 120 -12.39 16.00 16.04
N GLU A 121 -11.58 16.47 15.09
CA GLU A 121 -12.03 16.72 13.71
C GLU A 121 -12.60 15.45 13.04
N VAL A 122 -11.94 14.31 13.20
CA VAL A 122 -12.43 13.02 12.66
C VAL A 122 -13.77 12.64 13.28
N THR A 123 -13.90 12.79 14.60
CA THR A 123 -15.13 12.43 15.33
C THR A 123 -16.29 13.35 14.96
N GLU A 124 -16.05 14.66 14.87
CA GLU A 124 -17.09 15.65 14.52
C GLU A 124 -17.58 15.51 13.08
N ARG A 125 -16.71 15.08 12.16
CA ARG A 125 -17.08 14.83 10.75
C ARG A 125 -17.78 13.50 10.55
N TRP A 126 -17.70 12.59 11.52
CA TRP A 126 -18.30 11.27 11.38
C TRP A 126 -19.82 11.35 11.49
N ILE A 127 -20.49 11.29 10.34
CA ILE A 127 -21.95 11.19 10.24
C ILE A 127 -22.30 9.74 9.93
N ASP A 128 -22.86 9.05 10.92
CA ASP A 128 -23.36 7.69 10.78
C ASP A 128 -24.74 7.71 10.11
N ASP A 129 -24.75 8.03 8.81
CA ASP A 129 -25.95 7.99 7.97
C ASP A 129 -25.81 6.99 6.82
N PHE A 130 -26.96 6.45 6.40
CA PHE A 130 -27.03 5.45 5.33
C PHE A 130 -26.45 5.96 4.00
N LYS A 131 -26.47 7.28 3.78
CA LYS A 131 -25.97 7.93 2.57
C LYS A 131 -24.43 7.94 2.53
N SER A 132 -23.76 8.22 3.64
CA SER A 132 -22.30 8.17 3.75
C SER A 132 -21.80 6.73 3.67
N GLU A 133 -22.53 5.77 4.25
CA GLU A 133 -22.28 4.34 4.08
C GLU A 133 -22.37 3.88 2.63
N PHE A 134 -23.37 4.37 1.88
CA PHE A 134 -23.53 4.05 0.47
C PHE A 134 -22.40 4.64 -0.39
N GLY A 135 -21.97 5.87 -0.09
CA GLY A 135 -20.80 6.49 -0.73
C GLY A 135 -19.51 5.70 -0.48
N ARG A 136 -19.30 5.21 0.75
CA ARG A 136 -18.20 4.30 1.08
C ARG A 136 -18.28 2.96 0.35
N LYS A 137 -19.49 2.40 0.17
CA LYS A 137 -19.68 1.16 -0.61
C LYS A 137 -19.45 1.36 -2.11
N PHE A 138 -19.76 2.53 -2.65
CA PHE A 138 -19.43 2.89 -4.04
C PHE A 138 -17.91 2.89 -4.27
N LEU A 139 -17.12 3.16 -3.23
CA LEU A 139 -15.66 3.04 -3.28
C LEU A 139 -15.19 1.58 -3.48
N HIS A 140 -16.00 0.56 -3.21
CA HIS A 140 -15.68 -0.81 -3.61
C HIS A 140 -15.81 -1.02 -5.14
N LEU A 141 -16.68 -0.27 -5.82
CA LEU A 141 -16.74 -0.26 -7.29
C LEU A 141 -15.53 0.44 -7.90
N PHE A 142 -14.82 1.30 -7.14
CA PHE A 142 -13.58 1.90 -7.59
C PHE A 142 -12.53 0.83 -7.90
N THR A 143 -12.42 -0.24 -7.10
CA THR A 143 -11.51 -1.35 -7.40
C THR A 143 -11.85 -2.02 -8.72
N THR A 144 -13.15 -2.24 -9.01
CA THR A 144 -13.60 -2.76 -10.31
C THR A 144 -13.27 -1.81 -11.44
N PHE A 145 -13.50 -0.49 -11.25
CA PHE A 145 -13.14 0.52 -12.24
C PHE A 145 -11.64 0.54 -12.54
N VAL A 146 -10.79 0.44 -11.51
CA VAL A 146 -9.33 0.38 -11.64
C VAL A 146 -8.91 -0.85 -12.46
N ILE A 147 -9.50 -2.01 -12.19
CA ILE A 147 -9.23 -3.25 -12.97
C ILE A 147 -9.62 -3.05 -14.44
N LEU A 148 -10.85 -2.60 -14.71
CA LEU A 148 -11.34 -2.37 -16.08
C LEU A 148 -10.51 -1.32 -16.82
N PHE A 149 -10.09 -0.26 -16.11
CA PHE A 149 -9.24 0.79 -16.66
C PHE A 149 -7.88 0.23 -17.07
N PHE A 150 -7.20 -0.55 -16.23
CA PHE A 150 -5.89 -1.13 -16.57
C PHE A 150 -5.98 -2.22 -17.63
N TRP A 151 -7.07 -2.98 -17.68
CA TRP A 151 -7.35 -3.88 -18.79
C TRP A 151 -7.51 -3.13 -20.11
N SER A 152 -8.36 -2.09 -20.12
CA SER A 152 -8.60 -1.27 -21.31
C SER A 152 -7.32 -0.57 -21.78
N PHE A 153 -6.51 -0.07 -20.84
CA PHE A 153 -5.21 0.53 -21.13
C PHE A 153 -4.24 -0.47 -21.75
N GLY A 154 -4.16 -1.69 -21.21
CA GLY A 154 -3.35 -2.77 -21.79
C GLY A 154 -3.81 -3.14 -23.20
N THR A 155 -5.12 -3.23 -23.45
CA THR A 155 -5.69 -3.47 -24.79
C THR A 155 -5.28 -2.36 -25.77
N ILE A 156 -5.30 -1.09 -25.35
CA ILE A 156 -4.85 0.03 -26.19
C ILE A 156 -3.37 -0.13 -26.53
N LEU A 157 -2.51 -0.42 -25.55
CA LEU A 157 -1.07 -0.60 -25.77
C LEU A 157 -0.74 -1.83 -26.64
N GLU A 158 -1.52 -2.90 -26.51
CA GLU A 158 -1.42 -4.09 -27.35
C GLU A 158 -1.78 -3.76 -28.81
N ASN A 159 -2.91 -3.08 -29.04
CA ASN A 159 -3.34 -2.66 -30.38
C ASN A 159 -2.37 -1.69 -31.05
N LEU A 160 -1.64 -0.89 -30.27
CA LEU A 160 -0.58 -0.02 -30.76
C LEU A 160 0.75 -0.76 -31.03
N GLY A 161 0.83 -2.06 -30.73
CA GLY A 161 2.04 -2.86 -30.87
C GLY A 161 3.16 -2.47 -29.91
N ILE A 162 2.83 -1.78 -28.80
CA ILE A 162 3.82 -1.37 -27.79
C ILE A 162 4.18 -2.55 -26.90
N LEU A 163 3.19 -3.33 -26.44
CA LEU A 163 3.44 -4.46 -25.54
C LEU A 163 4.32 -5.54 -26.18
N SER A 164 4.16 -5.79 -27.48
CA SER A 164 4.97 -6.76 -28.21
C SER A 164 6.46 -6.38 -28.27
N GLN A 165 6.80 -5.08 -28.23
CA GLN A 165 8.20 -4.63 -28.14
C GLN A 165 8.88 -5.06 -26.83
N PHE A 166 8.09 -5.34 -25.80
CA PHE A 166 8.56 -5.81 -24.49
C PHE A 166 8.26 -7.30 -24.25
N ASN A 167 7.81 -8.03 -25.29
CA ASN A 167 7.32 -9.41 -25.18
C ASN A 167 6.24 -9.58 -24.10
N LEU A 168 5.35 -8.59 -23.98
CA LEU A 168 4.20 -8.62 -23.08
C LEU A 168 2.92 -8.82 -23.90
N ASP A 169 1.96 -9.53 -23.31
CA ASP A 169 0.57 -9.54 -23.73
C ASP A 169 -0.26 -8.62 -22.80
N ASN A 170 -1.48 -8.30 -23.22
CA ASN A 170 -2.38 -7.49 -22.41
C ASN A 170 -2.60 -8.09 -21.01
N TYR A 171 -2.80 -9.41 -20.92
CA TYR A 171 -3.06 -10.09 -19.65
C TYR A 171 -1.92 -9.90 -18.64
N SER A 172 -0.67 -10.23 -19.02
CA SER A 172 0.48 -10.11 -18.11
C SER A 172 0.73 -8.65 -17.70
N PHE A 173 0.57 -7.72 -18.65
CA PHE A 173 0.74 -6.30 -18.39
C PHE A 173 -0.31 -5.76 -17.41
N SER A 174 -1.60 -5.99 -17.67
CA SER A 174 -2.68 -5.50 -16.80
C SER A 174 -2.60 -6.13 -15.42
N HIS A 175 -2.30 -7.42 -15.32
CA HIS A 175 -2.12 -8.09 -14.03
C HIS A 175 -0.96 -7.49 -13.22
N TRP A 176 0.21 -7.30 -13.86
CA TRP A 176 1.35 -6.63 -13.24
C TRP A 176 1.02 -5.23 -12.75
N LEU A 177 0.28 -4.46 -13.56
CA LEU A 177 -0.08 -3.07 -13.25
C LEU A 177 -1.04 -2.99 -12.06
N ILE A 178 -2.06 -3.86 -12.02
CA ILE A 178 -2.99 -3.99 -10.90
C ILE A 178 -2.26 -4.29 -9.59
N ILE A 179 -1.36 -5.29 -9.59
CA ILE A 179 -0.56 -5.65 -8.41
C ILE A 179 0.31 -4.47 -7.98
N THR A 180 1.05 -3.88 -8.92
CA THR A 180 1.99 -2.79 -8.63
C THR A 180 1.28 -1.60 -8.01
N ILE A 181 0.12 -1.20 -8.56
CA ILE A 181 -0.63 -0.05 -8.04
C ILE A 181 -1.32 -0.38 -6.71
N GLY A 182 -1.87 -1.59 -6.56
CA GLY A 182 -2.42 -2.03 -5.28
C GLY A 182 -1.38 -2.00 -4.16
N PHE A 183 -0.17 -2.46 -4.45
CA PHE A 183 0.96 -2.42 -3.52
C PHE A 183 1.46 -1.00 -3.26
N GLY A 184 1.43 -0.10 -4.25
CA GLY A 184 1.70 1.32 -4.04
C GLY A 184 0.72 1.94 -3.03
N PHE A 185 -0.59 1.68 -3.17
CA PHE A 185 -1.57 2.14 -2.17
C PHE A 185 -1.30 1.57 -0.77
N VAL A 186 -0.92 0.29 -0.66
CA VAL A 186 -0.54 -0.31 0.63
C VAL A 186 0.65 0.41 1.26
N ILE A 187 1.71 0.69 0.49
CA ILE A 187 2.88 1.45 0.95
C ILE A 187 2.46 2.84 1.43
N MET A 188 1.68 3.54 0.61
CA MET A 188 1.17 4.88 0.87
C MET A 188 0.40 4.97 2.20
N PHE A 189 -0.57 4.08 2.42
CA PHE A 189 -1.35 4.07 3.67
C PHE A 189 -0.51 3.60 4.86
N GLN A 190 0.36 2.61 4.69
CA GLN A 190 1.21 2.13 5.78
C GLN A 190 2.17 3.19 6.29
N VAL A 191 2.80 3.96 5.39
CA VAL A 191 3.67 5.08 5.79
C VAL A 191 2.87 6.14 6.52
N ALA A 192 1.68 6.49 6.00
CA ALA A 192 0.81 7.47 6.62
C ALA A 192 0.38 7.05 8.03
N ASP A 193 0.00 5.79 8.23
CA ASP A 193 -0.38 5.26 9.54
C ASP A 193 0.80 5.16 10.50
N LEU A 194 1.95 4.66 10.07
CA LEU A 194 3.14 4.61 10.91
C LEU A 194 3.55 6.03 11.37
N ALA A 195 3.48 7.02 10.48
CA ALA A 195 3.73 8.41 10.84
C ALA A 195 2.67 8.95 11.80
N ARG A 196 1.38 8.72 11.53
CA ARG A 196 0.26 9.16 12.38
C ARG A 196 0.37 8.59 13.79
N LEU A 197 0.50 7.29 13.90
CA LEU A 197 0.48 6.54 15.16
C LEU A 197 1.75 6.74 16.01
N ASN A 198 2.86 7.18 15.42
CA ASN A 198 4.10 7.45 16.17
C ASN A 198 4.34 8.95 16.42
N LYS A 199 4.23 9.77 15.36
CA LYS A 199 4.62 11.19 15.35
C LYS A 199 3.76 11.97 14.34
N PHE A 200 2.51 12.22 14.69
CA PHE A 200 1.52 12.84 13.81
C PHE A 200 1.95 14.17 13.16
N TYR A 201 2.76 14.98 13.84
CA TYR A 201 3.27 16.25 13.29
C TYR A 201 4.16 16.08 12.04
N MET A 202 4.70 14.87 11.81
CA MET A 202 5.50 14.54 10.62
C MET A 202 4.62 14.38 9.38
N LEU A 203 3.34 14.06 9.56
CA LEU A 203 2.43 13.74 8.48
C LEU A 203 2.06 15.02 7.69
N PRO A 204 2.19 15.04 6.35
CA PRO A 204 1.80 16.19 5.55
C PRO A 204 0.28 16.39 5.52
N ASN A 205 -0.16 17.63 5.29
CA ASN A 205 -1.59 18.00 5.29
C ASN A 205 -2.43 17.23 4.26
N TRP A 206 -1.87 16.91 3.08
CA TRP A 206 -2.58 16.09 2.09
C TRP A 206 -2.83 14.67 2.59
N ALA A 207 -1.87 14.06 3.30
CA ALA A 207 -2.03 12.72 3.85
C ALA A 207 -3.04 12.73 5.01
N LYS A 208 -2.99 13.76 5.88
CA LYS A 208 -4.00 13.96 6.93
C LYS A 208 -5.41 13.99 6.36
N ARG A 209 -5.60 14.67 5.23
CA ARG A 209 -6.91 14.74 4.54
C ARG A 209 -7.38 13.38 4.03
N TRP A 210 -6.49 12.53 3.55
CA TRP A 210 -6.87 11.17 3.13
C TRP A 210 -7.39 10.34 4.31
N LEU A 211 -6.69 10.45 5.44
CA LEU A 211 -7.02 9.73 6.66
C LEU A 211 -8.28 10.26 7.36
N LEU A 212 -8.82 11.44 6.99
CA LEU A 212 -10.10 11.94 7.54
C LEU A 212 -11.30 11.05 7.23
N SER A 213 -11.16 10.11 6.28
CA SER A 213 -12.20 9.13 5.95
C SER A 213 -12.26 7.94 6.91
N MET A 214 -11.35 7.86 7.88
CA MET A 214 -11.29 6.77 8.85
C MET A 214 -12.44 6.80 9.86
N ARG A 215 -12.76 5.62 10.40
CA ARG A 215 -13.70 5.49 11.50
C ARG A 215 -13.07 5.99 12.80
N PRO A 216 -13.86 6.54 13.73
CA PRO A 216 -13.36 6.91 15.07
C PRO A 216 -12.66 5.74 15.79
N GLU A 217 -13.12 4.51 15.58
CA GLU A 217 -12.51 3.28 16.13
C GLU A 217 -11.09 3.02 15.58
N GLU A 218 -10.76 3.55 14.39
CA GLU A 218 -9.45 3.40 13.74
C GLU A 218 -8.44 4.46 14.20
N LEU A 219 -8.84 5.42 15.05
CA LEU A 219 -7.94 6.45 15.56
C LEU A 219 -6.76 5.87 16.33
N ASN A 220 -6.90 4.73 16.99
CA ASN A 220 -5.80 4.14 17.77
C ASN A 220 -5.22 2.87 17.14
N THR A 221 -5.51 2.59 15.86
CA THR A 221 -4.99 1.42 15.15
C THR A 221 -4.70 1.73 13.68
N PHE A 222 -4.14 0.79 12.93
CA PHE A 222 -3.94 0.92 11.48
C PHE A 222 -5.28 0.94 10.75
N LEU A 223 -5.39 1.70 9.67
CA LEU A 223 -6.59 1.73 8.84
C LEU A 223 -6.88 0.37 8.22
N ALA A 224 -8.16 -0.01 8.17
CA ALA A 224 -8.61 -1.29 7.62
C ALA A 224 -8.29 -1.46 6.12
N SER A 225 -8.08 -0.36 5.38
CA SER A 225 -7.73 -0.39 3.96
C SER A 225 -6.47 -1.21 3.66
N THR A 226 -5.44 -1.08 4.50
CA THR A 226 -4.17 -1.81 4.33
C THR A 226 -4.33 -3.33 4.51
N PRO A 227 -4.84 -3.85 5.65
CA PRO A 227 -5.12 -5.27 5.79
C PRO A 227 -6.14 -5.78 4.79
N LEU A 228 -7.12 -4.98 4.37
CA LEU A 228 -8.08 -5.41 3.34
C LEU A 228 -7.36 -5.77 2.04
N VAL A 229 -6.54 -4.87 1.50
CA VAL A 229 -5.79 -5.11 0.26
C VAL A 229 -4.78 -6.25 0.45
N LEU A 230 -4.06 -6.27 1.58
CA LEU A 230 -3.11 -7.33 1.88
C LEU A 230 -3.78 -8.71 2.06
N SER A 231 -5.00 -8.76 2.57
CA SER A 231 -5.75 -10.02 2.75
C SER A 231 -6.15 -10.66 1.42
N LEU A 232 -6.13 -9.89 0.33
CA LEU A 232 -6.34 -10.40 -1.02
C LEU A 232 -5.11 -11.10 -1.58
N ILE A 233 -3.93 -10.94 -0.98
CA ILE A 233 -2.67 -11.52 -1.48
C ILE A 233 -2.72 -13.04 -1.68
N PRO A 234 -3.22 -13.85 -0.74
CA PRO A 234 -3.38 -15.29 -0.96
C PRO A 234 -4.30 -15.60 -2.15
N PHE A 235 -5.29 -14.73 -2.40
CA PHE A 235 -6.25 -14.86 -3.49
C PHE A 235 -5.73 -14.28 -4.82
N ILE A 236 -4.61 -13.56 -4.83
CA ILE A 236 -3.94 -13.15 -6.08
C ILE A 236 -3.55 -14.40 -6.88
N PHE A 237 -3.31 -15.56 -6.25
CA PHE A 237 -3.03 -16.83 -6.95
C PHE A 237 -4.29 -17.55 -7.46
N ALA A 238 -5.50 -17.07 -7.16
CA ALA A 238 -6.70 -17.60 -7.80
C ALA A 238 -6.77 -17.11 -9.26
N PRO A 239 -7.36 -17.89 -10.19
CA PRO A 239 -7.56 -17.43 -11.56
C PRO A 239 -8.33 -16.11 -11.54
N PHE A 240 -7.77 -15.10 -12.20
CA PHE A 240 -8.40 -13.78 -12.27
C PHE A 240 -9.66 -13.91 -13.15
N PRO A 241 -10.87 -13.58 -12.66
CA PRO A 241 -12.08 -13.71 -13.44
C PRO A 241 -12.20 -12.51 -14.39
N ILE A 242 -11.52 -12.59 -15.54
CA ILE A 242 -11.73 -11.70 -16.70
C ILE A 242 -12.00 -12.57 -17.92
#